data_AF-A0A1I5QPX2-F1
#
_entry.id   AF-A0A1I5QPX2-F1
#
_cell.length_a   1.000
_cell.length_b   1.000
_cell.length_c   1.000
_cell.angle_alpha   90.00
_cell.angle_beta   90.00
_cell.angle_gamma   90.00
#
_symmetry.space_group_name_H-M   'P 1'
#
loop_
_entity.id
_entity.type
_entity.pdbx_description
1 polymer ?
#
loop_
_entity_poly.entity_id
_entity_poly.type
_entity_poly.pdbx_seq_one_letter_code
_entity_poly.pdbx_strand_id
1 'polypeptide(L)'
;MTSPIDELVASLNPVHEDEITSEPSGAAGRALLADVTTGETPAPRRRRLPRRARVAIGGAVLAGAATATVVVLSGQDSGPLRSYANAAVRIDVEGDGYEVEIKDAYAGQEEFREAFAKVGLNARLSIVPVSPAREREIIRVGSLPDSGGGPVSPGGVRGTFTMVLDCPPGRDTCPLRVRLGGALFRHEGGEVVIGRKARPGEVYADATPARGDHPESLRLTGRTVGEALADLRRRGLTASFSLGEFKADGSGYMRNAPAGWQPDAGRRVTGAWVRSSNSIGLLITPAKSDPKPDPAG
;
A
#
# COMPACT_ATOMS: atom_id res chain seq x y z
N MET A 1 -24.77 7.00 39.82
CA MET A 1 -23.38 7.43 39.56
C MET A 1 -23.22 7.47 38.07
N THR A 2 -23.48 8.62 37.46
CA THR A 2 -23.26 8.87 36.02
C THR A 2 -21.77 9.08 35.78
N SER A 3 -21.27 8.58 34.65
CA SER A 3 -19.84 8.54 34.34
C SER A 3 -19.34 9.95 33.99
N PRO A 4 -18.10 10.35 34.34
CA PRO A 4 -17.50 11.63 33.92
C PRO A 4 -17.40 11.80 32.40
N ILE A 5 -17.62 10.73 31.62
CA ILE A 5 -17.75 10.78 30.16
C ILE A 5 -19.08 11.38 29.72
N ASP A 6 -20.17 11.14 30.46
CA ASP A 6 -21.51 11.64 30.11
C ASP A 6 -21.58 13.18 30.26
N GLU A 7 -20.81 13.74 31.19
CA GLU A 7 -20.69 15.19 31.41
C GLU A 7 -19.87 15.89 30.29
N LEU A 8 -18.85 15.19 29.76
CA LEU A 8 -18.04 15.68 28.65
C LEU A 8 -18.82 15.69 27.33
N VAL A 9 -19.68 14.69 27.12
CA VAL A 9 -20.57 14.63 25.95
C VAL A 9 -21.70 15.67 26.03
N ALA A 10 -22.22 15.96 27.24
CA ALA A 10 -23.24 16.98 27.44
C ALA A 10 -22.74 18.43 27.27
N SER A 11 -21.43 18.68 27.36
CA SER A 11 -20.84 20.01 27.16
C SER A 11 -20.48 20.35 25.71
N LEU A 12 -20.62 19.38 24.80
CA LEU A 12 -20.51 19.65 23.37
C LEU A 12 -21.82 20.29 22.90
N ASN A 13 -21.77 21.59 22.65
CA ASN A 13 -22.88 22.39 22.15
C ASN A 13 -23.43 21.75 20.86
N PRO A 14 -24.66 21.20 20.84
CA PRO A 14 -25.22 20.63 19.63
C PRO A 14 -25.46 21.77 18.64
N VAL A 15 -24.77 21.71 17.50
CA VAL A 15 -25.00 22.62 16.38
C VAL A 15 -26.43 22.41 15.90
N HIS A 16 -27.23 23.45 16.01
CA HIS A 16 -28.62 23.47 15.63
C HIS A 16 -28.74 23.65 14.10
N GLU A 17 -29.54 22.82 13.42
CA GLU A 17 -29.66 22.80 11.94
C GLU A 17 -30.16 24.13 11.36
N ASP A 18 -30.79 24.98 12.16
CA ASP A 18 -31.21 26.34 11.84
C ASP A 18 -30.03 27.32 11.68
N GLU A 19 -28.85 27.03 12.24
CA GLU A 19 -27.64 27.85 12.08
C GLU A 19 -26.95 27.63 10.71
N ILE A 20 -27.28 26.53 10.01
CA ILE A 20 -26.68 26.14 8.72
C ILE A 20 -27.40 26.80 7.52
N THR A 21 -28.55 27.44 7.74
CA THR A 21 -29.36 28.03 6.65
C THR A 21 -29.13 29.52 6.39
N SER A 22 -28.07 30.10 6.98
CA SER A 22 -27.65 31.46 6.67
C SER A 22 -27.06 31.53 5.25
N GLU A 23 -27.86 31.95 4.27
CA GLU A 23 -27.39 32.25 2.91
C GLU A 23 -26.18 33.20 2.97
N PRO A 24 -25.08 32.93 2.23
CA PRO A 24 -23.92 33.81 2.18
C PRO A 24 -24.22 35.00 1.26
N SER A 25 -25.16 35.87 1.64
CA SER A 25 -25.59 37.04 0.86
C SER A 25 -24.87 38.34 1.25
N GLY A 26 -23.85 38.26 2.10
CA GLY A 26 -22.98 39.39 2.46
C GLY A 26 -22.07 39.84 1.32
N ALA A 27 -21.65 41.11 1.34
CA ALA A 27 -20.73 41.69 0.35
C ALA A 27 -19.42 40.88 0.21
N ALA A 28 -18.95 40.26 1.29
CA ALA A 28 -17.80 39.36 1.29
C ALA A 28 -18.04 38.05 0.52
N GLY A 29 -19.25 37.47 0.59
CA GLY A 29 -19.62 36.26 -0.15
C GLY A 29 -19.68 36.51 -1.66
N ARG A 30 -20.21 37.66 -2.08
CA ARG A 30 -20.21 38.08 -3.49
C ARG A 30 -18.81 38.40 -4.02
N ALA A 31 -17.92 38.94 -3.18
CA ALA A 31 -16.54 39.19 -3.55
C ALA A 31 -15.76 37.88 -3.80
N LEU A 32 -15.98 36.86 -2.96
CA LEU A 32 -15.38 35.53 -3.12
C LEU A 32 -15.91 34.78 -4.35
N LEU A 33 -17.22 34.85 -4.61
CA LEU A 33 -17.81 34.24 -5.81
C LEU A 33 -17.37 34.95 -7.10
N ALA A 34 -17.18 36.27 -7.06
CA ALA A 34 -16.57 37.01 -8.16
C ALA A 34 -15.12 36.55 -8.38
N ASP A 35 -14.30 36.46 -7.34
CA ASP A 35 -12.88 36.07 -7.44
C ASP A 35 -12.70 34.66 -8.01
N VAL A 36 -13.59 33.72 -7.64
CA VAL A 36 -13.60 32.35 -8.17
C VAL A 36 -14.12 32.26 -9.60
N THR A 37 -15.05 33.13 -10.01
CA THR A 37 -15.61 33.10 -11.38
C THR A 37 -14.77 33.89 -12.39
N THR A 38 -13.98 34.89 -11.97
CA THR A 38 -13.14 35.66 -12.90
C THR A 38 -11.79 35.06 -13.23
N GLY A 39 -11.36 33.95 -12.61
CA GLY A 39 -10.27 33.10 -13.11
C GLY A 39 -9.09 33.83 -13.76
N GLU A 40 -8.59 34.91 -13.14
CA GLU A 40 -7.58 35.75 -13.78
C GLU A 40 -6.19 35.35 -13.30
N THR A 41 -5.61 34.40 -14.02
CA THR A 41 -4.19 34.05 -13.88
C THR A 41 -3.37 35.30 -14.25
N PRO A 42 -2.50 35.85 -13.38
CA PRO A 42 -1.69 37.00 -13.75
C PRO A 42 -0.75 36.61 -14.88
N ALA A 43 -0.97 37.17 -16.07
CA ALA A 43 -0.07 36.98 -17.19
C ALA A 43 1.33 37.55 -16.87
N PRO A 44 2.42 36.88 -17.28
CA PRO A 44 3.78 37.34 -16.99
C PRO A 44 4.06 38.69 -17.67
N ARG A 45 4.44 39.69 -16.85
CA ARG A 45 4.89 41.02 -17.33
C ARG A 45 6.17 40.89 -18.16
N ARG A 46 6.04 40.83 -19.49
CA ARG A 46 7.17 40.98 -20.42
C ARG A 46 7.67 42.43 -20.42
N ARG A 47 8.89 42.65 -19.91
CA ARG A 47 9.63 43.92 -20.08
C ARG A 47 9.91 44.13 -21.57
N ARG A 48 9.45 45.27 -22.10
CA ARG A 48 9.73 45.71 -23.48
C ARG A 48 11.14 46.29 -23.57
N LEU A 49 12.02 45.63 -24.33
CA LEU A 49 13.21 46.23 -24.92
C LEU A 49 12.89 46.58 -26.38
N PRO A 50 13.31 47.75 -26.91
CA PRO A 50 12.95 48.15 -28.25
C PRO A 50 13.95 47.55 -29.23
N ARG A 51 13.48 46.91 -30.30
CA ARG A 51 14.23 46.85 -31.55
C ARG A 51 13.30 46.52 -32.70
N ARG A 52 13.38 47.42 -33.69
CA ARG A 52 12.75 47.33 -35.00
C ARG A 52 13.09 45.98 -35.63
N ALA A 53 12.08 45.20 -36.01
CA ALA A 53 12.04 44.45 -37.26
C ALA A 53 10.70 43.71 -37.34
N ARG A 54 9.98 43.99 -38.42
CA ARG A 54 8.74 43.33 -38.84
C ARG A 54 9.06 41.86 -39.17
N VAL A 55 8.11 40.96 -38.93
CA VAL A 55 7.47 40.07 -39.93
C VAL A 55 6.35 39.32 -39.20
N ALA A 56 5.15 39.41 -39.77
CA ALA A 56 3.93 38.74 -39.35
C ALA A 56 3.85 37.34 -39.98
N ILE A 57 3.15 36.43 -39.30
CA ILE A 57 2.33 35.27 -39.72
C ILE A 57 2.13 34.52 -38.39
N GLY A 58 0.95 34.21 -37.86
CA GLY A 58 -0.42 34.14 -38.35
C GLY A 58 -1.06 33.13 -37.39
N GLY A 59 -2.07 33.53 -36.63
CA GLY A 59 -2.66 32.72 -35.57
C GLY A 59 -3.70 31.73 -36.06
N ALA A 60 -3.97 30.71 -35.23
CA ALA A 60 -5.32 30.26 -34.88
C ALA A 60 -5.22 29.32 -33.66
N VAL A 61 -5.81 29.76 -32.55
CA VAL A 61 -6.08 28.96 -31.36
C VAL A 61 -7.48 28.38 -31.52
N LEU A 62 -7.63 27.06 -31.40
CA LEU A 62 -8.92 26.41 -31.20
C LEU A 62 -8.86 25.47 -29.99
N ALA A 63 -9.68 25.85 -29.00
CA ALA A 63 -10.41 25.08 -28.00
C ALA A 63 -9.97 23.64 -27.64
N GLY A 64 -9.72 23.46 -26.34
CA GLY A 64 -10.54 22.54 -25.52
C GLY A 64 -10.30 21.04 -25.66
N ALA A 65 -9.31 20.52 -24.94
CA ALA A 65 -9.36 19.19 -24.31
C ALA A 65 -8.28 19.14 -23.22
N ALA A 66 -8.58 18.53 -22.07
CA ALA A 66 -7.61 18.25 -21.02
C ALA A 66 -6.56 17.25 -21.55
N THR A 67 -5.51 17.76 -22.18
CA THR A 67 -4.40 16.96 -22.68
C THR A 67 -3.40 16.73 -21.56
N ALA A 68 -3.17 15.46 -21.22
CA ALA A 68 -1.95 15.05 -20.53
C ALA A 68 -0.75 15.61 -21.29
N THR A 69 -0.02 16.57 -20.72
CA THR A 69 1.20 17.10 -21.31
C THR A 69 2.31 16.06 -21.19
N VAL A 70 2.51 15.27 -22.24
CA VAL A 70 3.69 14.42 -22.39
C VAL A 70 4.85 15.30 -22.84
N VAL A 71 5.76 15.63 -21.93
CA VAL A 71 7.03 16.28 -22.31
C VAL A 71 8.00 15.19 -22.73
N VAL A 72 8.02 14.87 -24.03
CA VAL A 72 9.10 14.06 -24.63
C VAL A 72 10.20 15.03 -25.05
N LEU A 73 11.26 15.13 -24.25
CA LEU A 73 12.51 15.76 -24.68
C LEU A 73 13.23 14.82 -25.65
N SER A 74 12.72 14.79 -26.89
CA SER A 74 13.33 14.05 -28.00
C SER A 74 14.53 14.84 -28.54
N GLY A 75 15.66 14.76 -27.85
CA GLY A 75 16.94 14.92 -28.52
C GLY A 75 17.12 13.74 -29.48
N GLN A 76 17.55 14.01 -30.71
CA GLN A 76 17.84 13.02 -31.75
C GLN A 76 18.90 12.02 -31.26
N ASP A 77 18.47 10.96 -30.58
CA ASP A 77 19.21 9.74 -30.37
C ASP A 77 18.17 8.65 -30.13
N SER A 78 18.17 7.61 -30.96
CA SER A 78 17.38 6.38 -30.83
C SER A 78 17.86 5.52 -29.64
N GLY A 79 18.08 6.15 -28.49
CA GLY A 79 18.40 5.54 -27.22
C GLY A 79 17.15 5.22 -26.38
N PRO A 80 17.27 4.36 -25.36
CA PRO A 80 16.16 4.07 -24.46
C PRO A 80 15.67 5.33 -23.74
N LEU A 81 14.35 5.40 -23.51
CA LEU A 81 13.67 6.50 -22.79
C LEU A 81 14.37 6.75 -21.44
N ARG A 82 14.91 7.95 -21.26
CA ARG A 82 15.65 8.33 -20.05
C ARG A 82 14.80 9.01 -18.98
N SER A 83 13.60 9.45 -19.31
CA SER A 83 12.65 10.02 -18.33
C SER A 83 11.22 9.77 -18.81
N TYR A 84 10.33 9.52 -17.86
CA TYR A 84 8.91 9.34 -18.07
C TYR A 84 8.11 9.96 -16.93
N ALA A 85 7.09 10.75 -17.24
CA ALA A 85 6.21 11.30 -16.22
C ALA A 85 4.75 11.29 -16.68
N ASN A 86 3.85 10.97 -15.76
CA ASN A 86 2.41 11.09 -15.93
C ASN A 86 1.75 11.68 -14.67
N ALA A 87 0.42 11.56 -14.57
CA ALA A 87 -0.33 12.06 -13.42
C ALA A 87 0.08 11.37 -12.10
N ALA A 88 0.43 10.09 -12.13
CA ALA A 88 0.66 9.25 -10.96
C ALA A 88 2.13 9.03 -10.61
N VAL A 89 3.04 9.05 -11.60
CA VAL A 89 4.45 8.71 -11.42
C VAL A 89 5.39 9.58 -12.27
N ARG A 90 6.58 9.83 -11.73
CA ARG A 90 7.75 10.36 -12.44
C ARG A 90 8.88 9.36 -12.31
N ILE A 91 9.58 9.10 -13.41
CA ILE A 91 10.69 8.15 -13.48
C ILE A 91 11.82 8.84 -14.24
N ASP A 92 12.99 8.91 -13.62
CA ASP A 92 14.20 9.43 -14.21
C ASP A 92 15.25 8.30 -14.21
N VAL A 93 15.84 8.02 -15.37
CA VAL A 93 16.87 6.97 -15.53
C VAL A 93 18.24 7.64 -15.36
N GLU A 94 18.89 7.35 -14.23
CA GLU A 94 20.20 7.89 -13.89
C GLU A 94 21.27 6.81 -13.94
N GLY A 95 22.10 6.84 -15.00
CA GLY A 95 23.20 5.89 -15.17
C GLY A 95 22.71 4.45 -15.20
N ASP A 96 22.93 3.71 -14.11
CA ASP A 96 22.59 2.31 -13.97
C ASP A 96 21.34 2.04 -13.09
N GLY A 97 20.65 3.12 -12.66
CA GLY A 97 19.47 3.05 -11.83
C GLY A 97 18.30 3.90 -12.32
N TYR A 98 17.24 3.85 -11.53
CA TYR A 98 15.97 4.54 -11.72
C TYR A 98 15.68 5.33 -10.46
N GLU A 99 15.33 6.60 -10.62
CA GLU A 99 14.68 7.39 -9.59
C GLU A 99 13.20 7.48 -9.92
N VAL A 100 12.37 6.88 -9.07
CA VAL A 100 10.92 6.78 -9.23
C VAL A 100 10.26 7.59 -8.12
N GLU A 101 9.44 8.54 -8.50
CA GLU A 101 8.57 9.30 -7.60
C GLU A 101 7.13 8.96 -7.92
N ILE A 102 6.50 8.20 -7.05
CA ILE A 102 5.07 7.89 -7.08
C ILE A 102 4.36 8.92 -6.23
N LYS A 103 3.40 9.64 -6.80
CA LYS A 103 2.69 10.72 -6.09
C LYS A 103 1.69 10.18 -5.08
N ASP A 104 1.08 9.04 -5.38
CA ASP A 104 0.21 8.32 -4.46
C ASP A 104 0.37 6.81 -4.64
N ALA A 105 1.07 6.16 -3.70
CA ALA A 105 1.35 4.73 -3.74
C ALA A 105 0.09 3.84 -3.68
N TYR A 106 -1.07 4.41 -3.33
CA TYR A 106 -2.34 3.68 -3.27
C TYR A 106 -3.19 3.80 -4.55
N ALA A 107 -2.81 4.66 -5.50
CA ALA A 107 -3.53 4.86 -6.75
C ALA A 107 -2.99 3.97 -7.87
N GLY A 108 -3.84 3.56 -8.83
CA GLY A 108 -3.42 3.17 -10.19
C GLY A 108 -2.27 2.16 -10.34
N GLN A 109 -2.32 0.97 -9.70
CA GLN A 109 -1.27 -0.07 -9.87
C GLN A 109 -0.95 -0.40 -11.34
N GLU A 110 -1.98 -0.43 -12.19
CA GLU A 110 -1.84 -0.65 -13.63
C GLU A 110 -1.06 0.48 -14.31
N GLU A 111 -1.32 1.73 -13.92
CA GLU A 111 -0.60 2.90 -14.44
C GLU A 111 0.89 2.85 -14.07
N PHE A 112 1.23 2.35 -12.88
CA PHE A 112 2.63 2.14 -12.49
C PHE A 112 3.30 1.08 -13.33
N ARG A 113 2.64 -0.06 -13.53
CA ARG A 113 3.17 -1.15 -14.35
C ARG A 113 3.44 -0.67 -15.79
N GLU A 114 2.50 0.06 -16.38
CA GLU A 114 2.68 0.64 -17.71
C GLU A 114 3.82 1.67 -17.77
N ALA A 115 3.93 2.53 -16.75
CA ALA A 115 4.99 3.51 -16.67
C ALA A 115 6.37 2.86 -16.53
N PHE A 116 6.50 1.84 -15.69
CA PHE A 116 7.75 1.08 -15.52
C PHE A 116 8.15 0.37 -16.81
N ALA A 117 7.19 -0.26 -17.50
CA ALA A 117 7.44 -0.93 -18.77
C ALA A 117 7.98 0.03 -19.85
N LYS A 118 7.50 1.27 -19.91
CA LYS A 118 7.95 2.28 -20.88
C LYS A 118 9.43 2.67 -20.76
N VAL A 119 10.03 2.51 -19.58
CA VAL A 119 11.44 2.79 -19.33
C VAL A 119 12.28 1.51 -19.13
N GLY A 120 11.70 0.34 -19.40
CA GLY A 120 12.37 -0.95 -19.22
C GLY A 120 12.65 -1.32 -17.76
N LEU A 121 11.93 -0.72 -16.80
CA LEU A 121 11.99 -1.09 -15.41
C LEU A 121 11.08 -2.31 -15.18
N ASN A 122 11.66 -3.46 -14.81
CA ASN A 122 10.90 -4.63 -14.42
C ASN A 122 10.66 -4.55 -12.90
N ALA A 123 9.58 -3.88 -12.51
CA ALA A 123 9.20 -3.76 -11.11
C ALA A 123 7.69 -3.87 -10.94
N ARG A 124 7.26 -4.36 -9.78
CA ARG A 124 5.86 -4.40 -9.36
C ARG A 124 5.69 -3.72 -8.02
N LEU A 125 4.65 -2.90 -7.92
CA LEU A 125 4.15 -2.38 -6.66
C LEU A 125 2.91 -3.15 -6.25
N SER A 126 2.95 -3.78 -5.08
CA SER A 126 1.84 -4.56 -4.52
C SER A 126 1.35 -3.90 -3.24
N ILE A 127 0.03 -3.68 -3.15
CA ILE A 127 -0.62 -3.14 -1.96
C ILE A 127 -1.37 -4.28 -1.27
N VAL A 128 -1.02 -4.57 -0.01
CA VAL A 128 -1.60 -5.71 0.73
C VAL A 128 -2.14 -5.27 2.08
N PRO A 129 -3.22 -5.91 2.59
CA PRO A 129 -3.72 -5.64 3.94
C PRO A 129 -2.67 -6.02 4.98
N VAL A 130 -2.49 -5.18 6.01
CA VAL A 130 -1.55 -5.43 7.10
C VAL A 130 -2.16 -5.10 8.47
N SER A 131 -1.45 -5.50 9.53
CA SER A 131 -1.79 -5.10 10.90
C SER A 131 -1.71 -3.58 11.10
N PRO A 132 -2.46 -2.99 12.06
CA PRO A 132 -2.48 -1.55 12.29
C PRO A 132 -1.11 -0.91 12.53
N ALA A 133 -0.16 -1.66 13.09
CA ALA A 133 1.19 -1.18 13.38
C ALA A 133 2.08 -1.06 12.13
N ARG A 134 1.64 -1.60 10.98
CA ARG A 134 2.41 -1.69 9.74
C ARG A 134 1.73 -0.99 8.57
N GLU A 135 0.59 -0.33 8.82
CA GLU A 135 -0.09 0.49 7.82
C GLU A 135 0.85 1.57 7.31
N ARG A 136 0.81 1.85 6.00
CA ARG A 136 1.62 2.91 5.39
C ARG A 136 3.13 2.67 5.55
N GLU A 137 3.54 1.40 5.64
CA GLU A 137 4.95 0.98 5.63
C GLU A 137 5.26 0.07 4.43
N ILE A 138 6.54 0.06 4.04
CA ILE A 138 7.07 -0.94 3.11
C ILE A 138 7.36 -2.20 3.93
N ILE A 139 6.58 -3.25 3.69
CA ILE A 139 6.69 -4.48 4.47
C ILE A 139 7.63 -5.52 3.85
N ARG A 140 7.87 -5.43 2.54
CA ARG A 140 8.77 -6.35 1.81
C ARG A 140 9.31 -5.70 0.54
N VAL A 141 10.59 -5.97 0.27
CA VAL A 141 11.25 -5.72 -1.02
C VAL A 141 11.94 -7.02 -1.41
N GLY A 142 11.72 -7.50 -2.64
CA GLY A 142 12.29 -8.77 -3.09
C GLY A 142 12.24 -8.95 -4.60
N SER A 143 12.56 -10.15 -5.08
CA SER A 143 12.41 -10.53 -6.48
C SER A 143 10.95 -10.87 -6.83
N LEU A 144 10.56 -10.74 -8.09
CA LEU A 144 9.25 -11.24 -8.55
C LEU A 144 9.16 -12.77 -8.40
N PRO A 145 8.00 -13.32 -7.97
CA PRO A 145 7.83 -14.76 -7.78
C PRO A 145 7.88 -15.58 -9.08
N ASP A 146 7.59 -14.96 -10.23
CA ASP A 146 7.51 -15.61 -11.55
C ASP A 146 8.73 -15.35 -12.45
N SER A 147 9.90 -15.03 -11.88
CA SER A 147 11.17 -14.94 -12.63
C SER A 147 11.66 -16.34 -13.02
N GLY A 148 10.81 -17.08 -13.75
CA GLY A 148 11.02 -18.36 -14.42
C GLY A 148 12.18 -19.20 -13.93
N GLY A 149 12.07 -19.80 -12.73
CA GLY A 149 12.64 -21.08 -12.30
C GLY A 149 14.05 -21.50 -12.76
N GLY A 150 14.88 -20.58 -13.22
CA GLY A 150 16.26 -20.84 -13.57
C GLY A 150 17.07 -20.98 -12.29
N PRO A 151 18.13 -21.81 -12.28
CA PRO A 151 19.03 -21.85 -11.14
C PRO A 151 19.53 -20.44 -10.85
N VAL A 152 19.16 -19.91 -9.67
CA VAL A 152 19.67 -18.64 -9.15
C VAL A 152 21.19 -18.74 -9.21
N SER A 153 21.83 -17.93 -10.06
CA SER A 153 23.28 -18.00 -10.23
C SER A 153 23.97 -17.90 -8.86
N PRO A 154 24.95 -18.77 -8.56
CA PRO A 154 25.69 -18.70 -7.30
C PRO A 154 26.32 -17.32 -7.16
N GLY A 155 25.74 -16.46 -6.31
CA GLY A 155 26.12 -15.05 -6.20
C GLY A 155 24.96 -14.07 -6.08
N GLY A 156 23.75 -14.46 -6.51
CA GLY A 156 22.53 -13.63 -6.47
C GLY A 156 22.62 -12.39 -7.37
N VAL A 157 21.53 -12.02 -8.04
CA VAL A 157 21.50 -10.75 -8.77
C VAL A 157 21.38 -9.61 -7.76
N ARG A 158 22.41 -8.77 -7.70
CA ARG A 158 22.45 -7.64 -6.76
C ARG A 158 21.57 -6.50 -7.29
N GLY A 159 20.69 -6.02 -6.42
CA GLY A 159 19.99 -4.76 -6.57
C GLY A 159 20.37 -3.82 -5.42
N THR A 160 20.41 -2.52 -5.70
CA THR A 160 20.43 -1.48 -4.67
C THR A 160 19.07 -0.80 -4.63
N PHE A 161 18.58 -0.48 -3.44
CA PHE A 161 17.35 0.29 -3.33
C PHE A 161 17.40 1.22 -2.12
N THR A 162 16.83 2.40 -2.30
CA THR A 162 16.51 3.33 -1.21
C THR A 162 15.07 3.73 -1.39
N MET A 163 14.27 3.62 -0.34
CA MET A 163 12.83 3.89 -0.43
C MET A 163 12.44 4.80 0.73
N VAL A 164 11.72 5.86 0.41
CA VAL A 164 11.15 6.79 1.38
C VAL A 164 9.66 6.86 1.08
N LEU A 165 8.90 6.21 1.95
CA LEU A 165 7.45 6.29 1.95
C LEU A 165 7.06 7.43 2.88
N ASP A 166 6.50 8.49 2.31
CA ASP A 166 6.04 9.66 3.05
C ASP A 166 4.51 9.66 2.98
N CYS A 167 3.86 9.20 4.05
CA CYS A 167 2.41 9.25 4.17
C CYS A 167 2.01 10.26 5.26
N PRO A 168 1.84 11.55 4.95
CA PRO A 168 1.47 12.54 5.94
C PRO A 168 0.16 12.17 6.68
N PRO A 169 0.09 12.40 8.00
CA PRO A 169 -1.14 12.18 8.75
C PRO A 169 -2.26 13.09 8.20
N GLY A 170 -3.47 12.55 8.07
CA GLY A 170 -4.64 13.29 7.60
C GLY A 170 -4.67 13.61 6.10
N ARG A 171 -3.75 13.05 5.30
CA ARG A 171 -3.83 13.10 3.83
C ARG A 171 -4.19 11.74 3.24
N ASP A 172 -4.93 11.79 2.14
CA ASP A 172 -5.32 10.60 1.36
C ASP A 172 -4.21 10.16 0.41
N THR A 173 -3.31 11.06 0.01
CA THR A 173 -2.16 10.74 -0.83
C THR A 173 -0.99 10.24 0.00
N CYS A 174 -0.33 9.16 -0.45
CA CYS A 174 0.96 8.77 0.10
C CYS A 174 2.07 8.73 -0.96
N PRO A 175 2.85 9.82 -1.08
CA PRO A 175 4.05 9.83 -1.91
C PRO A 175 5.05 8.74 -1.54
N LEU A 176 5.56 8.04 -2.55
CA LEU A 176 6.67 7.10 -2.41
C LEU A 176 7.80 7.54 -3.34
N ARG A 177 8.97 7.81 -2.77
CA ARG A 177 10.21 8.00 -3.55
C ARG A 177 11.06 6.75 -3.45
N VAL A 178 11.51 6.28 -4.60
CA VAL A 178 12.30 5.07 -4.73
C VAL A 178 13.50 5.33 -5.62
N ARG A 179 14.68 4.98 -5.15
CA ARG A 179 15.86 4.81 -6.00
C ARG A 179 16.07 3.31 -6.16
N LEU A 180 16.02 2.80 -7.39
CA LEU A 180 16.22 1.39 -7.74
C LEU A 180 17.46 1.27 -8.60
N GLY A 181 18.35 0.32 -8.33
CA GLY A 181 19.56 0.14 -9.11
C GLY A 181 19.98 -1.31 -9.21
N GLY A 182 20.87 -1.58 -10.17
CA GLY A 182 21.42 -2.91 -10.38
C GLY A 182 20.60 -3.81 -11.30
N ALA A 183 21.11 -5.03 -11.50
CA ALA A 183 20.59 -5.98 -12.48
C ALA A 183 19.24 -6.59 -12.08
N LEU A 184 18.89 -6.56 -10.78
CA LEU A 184 17.62 -7.10 -10.28
C LEU A 184 16.43 -6.41 -10.94
N PHE A 185 16.38 -5.08 -10.90
CA PHE A 185 15.25 -4.30 -11.39
C PHE A 185 15.24 -4.14 -12.92
N ARG A 186 16.33 -4.49 -13.62
CA ARG A 186 16.40 -4.43 -15.09
C ARG A 186 16.11 -5.74 -15.80
N HIS A 187 16.40 -6.87 -15.17
CA HIS A 187 16.33 -8.16 -15.84
C HIS A 187 15.41 -9.13 -15.11
N GLU A 188 15.68 -9.39 -13.83
CA GLU A 188 14.99 -10.42 -13.04
C GLU A 188 13.59 -9.97 -12.62
N GLY A 189 13.43 -8.70 -12.28
CA GLY A 189 12.20 -8.13 -11.76
C GLY A 189 12.20 -8.00 -10.24
N GLY A 190 11.77 -6.83 -9.74
CA GLY A 190 11.61 -6.57 -8.31
C GLY A 190 10.15 -6.41 -7.89
N GLU A 191 9.82 -6.81 -6.67
CA GLU A 191 8.55 -6.50 -6.02
C GLU A 191 8.77 -5.58 -4.81
N VAL A 192 7.97 -4.53 -4.73
CA VAL A 192 7.82 -3.66 -3.56
C VAL A 192 6.43 -3.88 -3.00
N VAL A 193 6.33 -4.24 -1.73
CA VAL A 193 5.06 -4.47 -1.05
C VAL A 193 4.81 -3.40 0.01
N ILE A 194 3.70 -2.68 -0.13
CA ILE A 194 3.24 -1.65 0.80
C ILE A 194 2.01 -2.14 1.55
N GLY A 195 2.02 -1.91 2.86
CA GLY A 195 0.91 -2.27 3.73
C GLY A 195 -0.20 -1.22 3.71
N ARG A 196 -1.43 -1.60 3.32
CA ARG A 196 -2.64 -0.80 3.54
C ARG A 196 -3.38 -1.25 4.80
N LYS A 197 -4.22 -0.36 5.33
CA LYS A 197 -5.25 -0.73 6.30
C LYS A 197 -6.08 -1.91 5.78
N ALA A 198 -6.15 -2.96 6.59
CA ALA A 198 -6.99 -4.10 6.33
C ALA A 198 -8.48 -3.75 6.55
N ARG A 199 -9.34 -4.26 5.67
CA ARG A 199 -10.79 -4.25 5.89
C ARG A 199 -11.13 -5.27 6.99
N PRO A 200 -12.27 -5.12 7.68
CA PRO A 200 -12.71 -6.10 8.66
C PRO A 200 -12.69 -7.53 8.08
N GLY A 201 -11.98 -8.44 8.74
CA GLY A 201 -11.85 -9.83 8.32
C GLY A 201 -10.80 -10.13 7.25
N GLU A 202 -10.16 -9.13 6.63
CA GLU A 202 -9.04 -9.39 5.72
C GLU A 202 -7.83 -9.96 6.47
N VAL A 203 -7.23 -11.00 5.91
CA VAL A 203 -6.01 -11.60 6.45
C VAL A 203 -4.85 -10.66 6.25
N TYR A 204 -4.10 -10.40 7.31
CA TYR A 204 -2.91 -9.58 7.29
C TYR A 204 -1.77 -10.30 6.55
N ALA A 205 -1.12 -9.61 5.63
CA ALA A 205 0.03 -10.13 4.89
C ALA A 205 1.29 -10.24 5.75
N ASP A 206 1.35 -9.48 6.85
CA ASP A 206 2.38 -9.53 7.89
C ASP A 206 2.02 -10.48 9.05
N ALA A 207 0.94 -11.26 8.94
CA ALA A 207 0.65 -12.33 9.89
C ALA A 207 1.75 -13.39 9.82
N THR A 208 2.50 -13.56 10.90
CA THR A 208 3.61 -14.51 10.99
C THR A 208 3.24 -15.69 11.89
N PRO A 209 2.90 -16.86 11.32
CA PRO A 209 2.75 -18.08 12.09
C PRO A 209 4.08 -18.45 12.73
N ALA A 210 4.05 -18.74 14.03
CA ALA A 210 5.21 -19.17 14.77
C ALA A 210 4.77 -20.04 15.96
N ARG A 211 5.75 -20.69 16.59
CA ARG A 211 5.54 -21.29 17.91
C ARG A 211 5.28 -20.20 18.95
N GLY A 212 4.41 -20.48 19.91
CA GLY A 212 4.05 -19.51 20.95
C GLY A 212 3.00 -18.51 20.49
N ASP A 213 2.70 -17.55 21.36
CA ASP A 213 1.67 -16.54 21.15
C ASP A 213 2.26 -15.26 20.56
N HIS A 214 1.67 -14.76 19.47
CA HIS A 214 2.10 -13.57 18.73
C HIS A 214 0.90 -12.62 18.50
N PRO A 215 0.70 -11.61 19.37
CA PRO A 215 1.53 -11.23 20.51
C PRO A 215 1.36 -12.16 21.72
N GLU A 216 2.33 -12.11 22.65
CA GLU A 216 2.32 -12.91 23.91
C GLU A 216 1.04 -12.71 24.75
N SER A 217 0.35 -11.59 24.56
CA SER A 217 -0.91 -11.27 25.26
C SER A 217 -2.07 -12.20 24.87
N LEU A 218 -1.98 -12.98 23.79
CA LEU A 218 -3.01 -13.95 23.44
C LEU A 218 -3.18 -15.01 24.54
N ARG A 219 -2.08 -15.51 25.12
CA ARG A 219 -2.06 -16.54 26.18
C ARG A 219 -2.85 -17.81 25.82
N LEU A 220 -2.75 -18.28 24.58
CA LEU A 220 -3.48 -19.44 24.06
C LEU A 220 -2.60 -20.68 23.91
N THR A 221 -1.29 -20.50 23.70
CA THR A 221 -0.36 -21.61 23.55
C THR A 221 -0.32 -22.48 24.82
N GLY A 222 -0.28 -23.80 24.64
CA GLY A 222 -0.32 -24.80 25.70
C GLY A 222 -1.72 -25.19 26.16
N ARG A 223 -2.73 -24.35 25.92
CA ARG A 223 -4.13 -24.67 26.20
C ARG A 223 -4.67 -25.74 25.25
N THR A 224 -5.76 -26.37 25.65
CA THR A 224 -6.55 -27.19 24.74
C THR A 224 -7.27 -26.32 23.72
N VAL A 225 -7.58 -26.88 22.55
CA VAL A 225 -8.37 -26.22 21.49
C VAL A 225 -9.71 -25.75 22.06
N GLY A 226 -10.39 -26.58 22.86
CA GLY A 226 -11.67 -26.21 23.47
C GLY A 226 -11.58 -24.98 24.37
N GLU A 227 -10.55 -24.90 25.23
CA GLU A 227 -10.30 -23.74 26.07
C GLU A 227 -9.94 -22.49 25.27
N ALA A 228 -9.09 -22.64 24.24
CA ALA A 228 -8.69 -21.54 23.37
C ALA A 228 -9.90 -20.98 22.60
N LEU A 229 -10.73 -21.85 22.03
CA LEU A 229 -11.96 -21.45 21.32
C LEU A 229 -12.97 -20.78 22.24
N ALA A 230 -13.14 -21.28 23.47
CA ALA A 230 -14.01 -20.65 24.46
C ALA A 230 -13.51 -19.24 24.81
N ASP A 231 -12.19 -19.05 24.93
CA ASP A 231 -11.58 -17.76 25.21
C ASP A 231 -11.72 -16.78 24.04
N LEU A 232 -11.46 -17.23 22.82
CA LEU A 232 -11.65 -16.42 21.62
C LEU A 232 -13.11 -15.98 21.46
N ARG A 233 -14.07 -16.88 21.70
CA ARG A 233 -15.50 -16.55 21.64
C ARG A 233 -15.89 -15.47 22.65
N ARG A 234 -15.38 -15.51 23.88
CA ARG A 234 -15.62 -14.45 24.89
C ARG A 234 -15.08 -13.10 24.46
N ARG A 235 -14.01 -13.09 23.66
CA ARG A 235 -13.39 -11.88 23.08
C ARG A 235 -14.04 -11.44 21.76
N GLY A 236 -15.07 -12.14 21.28
CA GLY A 236 -15.70 -11.86 19.98
C GLY A 236 -14.82 -12.21 18.77
N LEU A 237 -13.83 -13.09 18.95
CA LEU A 237 -12.88 -13.50 17.93
C LEU A 237 -13.19 -14.90 17.39
N THR A 238 -12.82 -15.12 16.13
CA THR A 238 -12.88 -16.42 15.46
C THR A 238 -11.50 -17.09 15.42
N ALA A 239 -11.47 -18.39 15.13
CA ALA A 239 -10.24 -19.14 14.96
C ALA A 239 -10.09 -19.65 13.53
N SER A 240 -8.85 -19.64 13.05
CA SER A 240 -8.44 -20.34 11.83
C SER A 240 -7.36 -21.35 12.19
N PHE A 241 -7.49 -22.59 11.74
CA PHE A 241 -6.54 -23.63 12.11
C PHE A 241 -5.47 -23.85 11.06
N SER A 242 -4.26 -24.09 11.52
CA SER A 242 -3.16 -24.59 10.71
C SER A 242 -2.54 -25.80 11.38
N LEU A 243 -2.08 -26.74 10.56
CA LEU A 243 -1.43 -27.97 10.98
C LEU A 243 0.06 -27.84 10.76
N GLY A 244 0.86 -28.03 11.81
CA GLY A 244 2.30 -27.91 11.68
C GLY A 244 3.05 -27.93 13.00
N GLU A 245 4.36 -27.77 12.89
CA GLU A 245 5.26 -27.72 14.01
C GLU A 245 6.43 -26.79 13.69
N PHE A 246 6.72 -25.89 14.63
CA PHE A 246 7.92 -25.06 14.63
C PHE A 246 8.83 -25.45 15.80
N LYS A 247 10.12 -25.56 15.52
CA LYS A 247 11.19 -25.75 16.50
C LYS A 247 11.54 -24.43 17.18
N ALA A 248 12.37 -24.50 18.22
CA ALA A 248 12.80 -23.32 18.98
C ALA A 248 13.65 -22.34 18.15
N ASP A 249 14.34 -22.83 17.12
CA ASP A 249 15.12 -22.01 16.17
C ASP A 249 14.26 -21.33 15.09
N GLY A 250 12.92 -21.46 15.17
CA GLY A 250 11.98 -20.93 14.19
C GLY A 250 11.82 -21.78 12.93
N SER A 251 12.65 -22.80 12.73
CA SER A 251 12.49 -23.73 11.61
C SER A 251 11.27 -24.62 11.83
N GLY A 252 10.59 -24.99 10.76
CA GLY A 252 9.38 -25.80 10.87
C GLY A 252 8.62 -25.88 9.57
N TYR A 253 7.40 -26.40 9.68
CA TYR A 253 6.46 -26.42 8.58
C TYR A 253 5.07 -26.14 9.12
N MET A 254 4.25 -25.57 8.26
CA MET A 254 2.84 -25.35 8.51
C MET A 254 2.08 -25.54 7.21
N ARG A 255 0.89 -26.09 7.29
CA ARG A 255 -0.11 -26.06 6.22
C ARG A 255 -1.43 -25.53 6.75
N ASN A 256 -2.15 -24.83 5.89
CA ASN A 256 -3.52 -24.45 6.19
C ASN A 256 -4.37 -25.73 6.34
N ALA A 257 -5.25 -25.76 7.34
CA ALA A 257 -6.23 -26.83 7.40
C ALA A 257 -7.25 -26.68 6.26
N PRO A 258 -7.78 -27.79 5.71
CA PRO A 258 -8.87 -27.73 4.73
C PRO A 258 -10.08 -26.97 5.28
N ALA A 259 -10.86 -26.37 4.37
CA ALA A 259 -12.10 -25.71 4.75
C ALA A 259 -13.03 -26.69 5.50
N GLY A 260 -13.59 -26.24 6.64
CA GLY A 260 -14.50 -27.04 7.47
C GLY A 260 -13.83 -28.04 8.41
N TRP A 261 -12.51 -28.27 8.30
CA TRP A 261 -11.81 -29.13 9.25
C TRP A 261 -11.76 -28.48 10.64
N GLN A 262 -12.02 -29.29 11.68
CA GLN A 262 -11.87 -28.88 13.08
C GLN A 262 -11.04 -29.89 13.86
N PRO A 263 -10.08 -29.45 14.68
CA PRO A 263 -9.35 -30.34 15.58
C PRO A 263 -10.23 -30.78 16.77
N ASP A 264 -9.92 -31.96 17.33
CA ASP A 264 -10.52 -32.38 18.60
C ASP A 264 -10.26 -31.34 19.69
N ALA A 265 -11.28 -31.07 20.51
CA ALA A 265 -11.22 -30.05 21.55
C ALA A 265 -10.10 -30.27 22.57
N GLY A 266 -9.67 -31.52 22.79
CA GLY A 266 -8.58 -31.87 23.71
C GLY A 266 -7.17 -31.68 23.14
N ARG A 267 -7.01 -31.40 21.85
CA ARG A 267 -5.69 -31.16 21.26
C ARG A 267 -5.09 -29.87 21.79
N ARG A 268 -3.76 -29.81 21.87
CA ARG A 268 -3.06 -28.62 22.37
C ARG A 268 -2.73 -27.65 21.24
N VAL A 269 -2.88 -26.36 21.53
CA VAL A 269 -2.40 -25.26 20.70
C VAL A 269 -0.90 -25.10 20.93
N THR A 270 -0.10 -25.09 19.86
CA THR A 270 1.37 -24.93 19.92
C THR A 270 1.84 -23.55 19.47
N GLY A 271 0.96 -22.78 18.84
CA GLY A 271 1.18 -21.38 18.50
C GLY A 271 -0.13 -20.67 18.20
N ALA A 272 -0.16 -19.37 18.41
CA ALA A 272 -1.29 -18.52 18.07
C ALA A 272 -0.82 -17.16 17.53
N TRP A 273 -1.48 -16.62 16.52
CA TRP A 273 -1.14 -15.32 15.95
C TRP A 273 -2.36 -14.54 15.48
N VAL A 274 -2.27 -13.22 15.48
CA VAL A 274 -3.32 -12.37 14.89
C VAL A 274 -3.30 -12.54 13.38
N ARG A 275 -4.39 -13.08 12.82
CA ARG A 275 -4.52 -13.32 11.39
C ARG A 275 -5.27 -12.18 10.71
N SER A 276 -6.27 -11.62 11.38
CA SER A 276 -7.07 -10.47 10.92
C SER A 276 -7.60 -9.71 12.14
N SER A 277 -8.37 -8.64 11.92
CA SER A 277 -8.99 -7.86 13.00
C SER A 277 -10.00 -8.65 13.85
N ASN A 278 -10.48 -9.80 13.36
CA ASN A 278 -11.50 -10.61 14.03
C ASN A 278 -11.16 -12.11 14.07
N SER A 279 -9.93 -12.50 13.70
CA SER A 279 -9.54 -13.90 13.60
C SER A 279 -8.11 -14.13 14.11
N ILE A 280 -7.96 -15.21 14.88
CA ILE A 280 -6.69 -15.70 15.39
C ILE A 280 -6.34 -17.01 14.67
N GLY A 281 -5.13 -17.08 14.13
CA GLY A 281 -4.54 -18.33 13.66
C GLY A 281 -4.13 -19.19 14.85
N LEU A 282 -4.47 -20.48 14.84
CA LEU A 282 -4.06 -21.46 15.84
C LEU A 282 -3.28 -22.57 15.16
N LEU A 283 -2.05 -22.82 15.62
CA LEU A 283 -1.21 -23.92 15.18
C LEU A 283 -1.46 -25.15 16.04
N ILE A 284 -1.70 -26.28 15.38
CA ILE A 284 -1.96 -27.57 16.01
C ILE A 284 -0.94 -28.59 15.46
N THR A 285 -0.29 -29.33 16.35
CA THR A 285 0.64 -30.42 15.97
C THR A 285 -0.12 -31.50 15.20
N PRO A 286 0.30 -31.90 13.98
CA PRO A 286 -0.42 -32.88 13.18
C PRO A 286 -0.58 -34.25 13.86
N ALA A 287 -1.73 -34.89 13.62
CA ALA A 287 -2.06 -36.24 14.05
C ALA A 287 -2.26 -37.16 12.84
N LYS A 288 -2.16 -38.49 13.04
CA LYS A 288 -2.33 -39.48 11.96
C LYS A 288 -3.71 -39.44 11.30
N SER A 289 -4.73 -39.02 12.04
CA SER A 289 -6.12 -38.88 11.57
C SER A 289 -6.37 -37.58 10.79
N ASP A 290 -5.39 -36.66 10.74
CA ASP A 290 -5.58 -35.37 10.08
C ASP A 290 -5.57 -35.51 8.55
N PRO A 291 -6.28 -34.60 7.85
CA PRO A 291 -6.23 -34.55 6.40
C PRO A 291 -4.79 -34.39 5.92
N LYS A 292 -4.47 -35.18 4.89
CA LYS A 292 -3.22 -35.05 4.17
C LYS A 292 -3.20 -33.72 3.41
N PRO A 293 -2.02 -33.14 3.16
CA PRO A 293 -1.89 -32.00 2.27
C PRO A 293 -2.53 -32.34 0.93
N ASP A 294 -3.31 -31.41 0.37
CA ASP A 294 -3.73 -31.54 -1.02
C ASP A 294 -2.48 -31.42 -1.91
N PRO A 295 -2.17 -32.42 -2.77
CA PRO A 295 -1.02 -32.34 -3.67
C PRO A 295 -1.12 -31.20 -4.70
N ALA A 296 -2.27 -30.55 -4.85
CA ALA A 296 -2.48 -29.42 -5.75
C ALA A 296 -2.32 -28.02 -5.09
N GLY A 297 -1.86 -27.97 -3.84
CA GLY A 297 -1.62 -26.73 -3.10
C GLY A 297 -0.27 -26.08 -3.40
#